data_AF-U3B583-F1
#
_entry.id   AF-U3B583-F1
#
_cell.length_a   1.000
_cell.length_b   1.000
_cell.length_c   1.000
_cell.angle_alpha   90.00
_cell.angle_beta   90.00
_cell.angle_gamma   90.00
#
_symmetry.space_group_name_H-M   'P 1'
#
loop_
_entity.id
_entity.type
_entity.pdbx_description
1 polymer ?
#
loop_
_entity_poly.entity_id
_entity_poly.type
_entity_poly.pdbx_seq_one_letter_code
_entity_poly.pdbx_strand_id
1 'polypeptide(L)'
;MGVGADKIIAFLVALRDELGIPIVIVGTYKSLRLLEKDLSTARRLVEGGYFDLERPTSAADSNWQELCQIAWKYQWTRESIDLSDAITEALYDVSQGITGIMLTSLISAQLAAIECGVERVDADLILKVFKERMQPLHPAVRALQSGSHTLIEKFDDIYKSSYPSTDRIIDSPNINTLTAER
;
A
#
# COMPACT_ATOMS: atom_id res chain seq x y z
N MET A 1 13.88 -10.07 -18.40
CA MET A 1 13.20 -8.79 -18.67
C MET A 1 13.77 -7.75 -17.71
N GLY A 2 14.38 -6.66 -18.17
CA GLY A 2 15.04 -5.71 -17.24
C GLY A 2 15.58 -4.42 -17.88
N VAL A 3 15.86 -4.43 -19.19
CA VAL A 3 16.48 -3.31 -19.92
C VAL A 3 15.66 -2.00 -19.90
N GLY A 4 14.37 -2.06 -19.60
CA GLY A 4 13.51 -0.88 -19.54
C GLY A 4 13.60 -0.11 -18.21
N ALA A 5 13.61 -0.83 -17.08
CA ALA A 5 13.65 -0.22 -15.75
C ALA A 5 14.97 0.53 -15.51
N ASP A 6 16.08 -0.10 -15.87
CA ASP A 6 17.41 0.49 -15.68
C ASP A 6 17.60 1.75 -16.54
N LYS A 7 17.01 1.79 -17.75
CA LYS A 7 16.99 2.98 -18.61
C LYS A 7 16.17 4.13 -18.03
N ILE A 8 15.02 3.83 -17.42
CA ILE A 8 14.18 4.85 -16.78
C ILE A 8 14.92 5.44 -15.57
N ILE A 9 15.56 4.61 -14.77
CA ILE A 9 16.34 5.06 -13.61
C ILE A 9 17.50 5.97 -14.06
N ALA A 10 18.25 5.54 -15.08
CA ALA A 10 19.33 6.36 -15.64
C ALA A 10 18.82 7.71 -16.18
N PHE A 11 17.65 7.72 -16.83
CA PHE A 11 17.02 8.95 -17.30
C PHE A 11 16.62 9.88 -16.14
N LEU A 12 16.02 9.36 -15.06
CA LEU A 12 15.68 10.16 -13.87
C LEU A 12 16.93 10.76 -13.22
N VAL A 13 18.02 9.99 -13.14
CA VAL A 13 19.31 10.49 -12.64
C VAL A 13 19.86 11.59 -13.54
N ALA A 14 19.79 11.43 -14.87
CA ALA A 14 20.26 12.45 -15.81
C ALA A 14 19.44 13.75 -15.72
N LEU A 15 18.10 13.67 -15.57
CA LEU A 15 17.27 14.86 -15.36
C LEU A 15 17.68 15.65 -14.12
N ARG A 16 18.01 14.96 -13.03
CA ARG A 16 18.47 15.58 -11.79
C ARG A 16 19.86 16.18 -11.95
N ASP A 17 20.80 15.39 -12.49
CA ASP A 17 22.23 15.74 -12.52
C ASP A 17 22.56 16.77 -13.62
N GLU A 18 21.93 16.69 -14.79
CA GLU A 18 22.22 17.58 -15.93
C GLU A 18 21.32 18.82 -15.97
N LEU A 19 20.02 18.66 -15.66
CA LEU A 19 19.05 19.76 -15.75
C LEU A 19 18.76 20.42 -14.39
N GLY A 20 19.25 19.85 -13.29
CA GLY A 20 19.04 20.40 -11.94
C GLY A 20 17.57 20.33 -11.48
N ILE A 21 16.76 19.44 -12.08
CA ILE A 21 15.33 19.33 -11.74
C ILE A 21 15.18 18.54 -10.43
N PRO A 22 14.51 19.06 -9.40
CA PRO A 22 14.21 18.30 -8.20
C PRO A 22 13.17 17.21 -8.51
N ILE A 23 13.48 15.97 -8.14
CA ILE A 23 12.61 14.81 -8.37
C ILE A 23 12.24 14.20 -7.02
N VAL A 24 10.95 14.01 -6.78
CA VAL A 24 10.42 13.26 -5.64
C VAL A 24 9.94 11.90 -6.14
N ILE A 25 10.50 10.83 -5.58
CA ILE A 25 10.17 9.47 -5.99
C ILE A 25 9.23 8.86 -4.97
N VAL A 26 8.04 8.46 -5.42
CA VAL A 26 7.04 7.75 -4.63
C VAL A 26 6.79 6.40 -5.29
N GLY A 27 6.85 5.33 -4.52
CA GLY A 27 6.74 3.99 -5.07
C GLY A 27 6.40 2.93 -4.03
N THR A 28 6.21 1.71 -4.51
CA THR A 28 5.96 0.54 -3.66
C THR A 28 7.28 -0.14 -3.27
N TYR A 29 7.26 -1.03 -2.27
CA TYR A 29 8.43 -1.87 -1.95
C TYR A 29 8.91 -2.71 -3.14
N LYS A 30 8.03 -3.07 -4.09
CA LYS A 30 8.44 -3.74 -5.33
C LYS A 30 9.27 -2.83 -6.23
N SER A 31 8.89 -1.55 -6.32
CA SER A 31 9.66 -0.55 -7.06
C SER A 31 11.00 -0.24 -6.38
N LEU A 32 11.02 -0.19 -5.04
CA LEU A 32 12.23 0.04 -4.25
C LEU A 32 13.31 -1.02 -4.54
N ARG A 33 12.94 -2.30 -4.62
CA ARG A 33 13.87 -3.39 -4.97
C ARG A 33 14.53 -3.24 -6.34
N LEU A 34 13.88 -2.55 -7.29
CA LEU A 34 14.47 -2.27 -8.60
C LEU A 34 15.51 -1.16 -8.52
N LEU A 35 15.32 -0.23 -7.59
CA LEU A 35 16.13 0.96 -7.39
C LEU A 35 17.38 0.69 -6.53
N GLU A 36 17.32 -0.31 -5.65
CA GLU A 36 18.43 -0.71 -4.76
C GLU A 36 19.48 -1.62 -5.42
N LYS A 37 19.32 -1.97 -6.71
CA LYS A 37 20.22 -2.92 -7.39
C LYS A 37 21.67 -2.45 -7.49
N ASP A 38 21.90 -1.13 -7.54
CA ASP A 38 23.21 -0.53 -7.67
C ASP A 38 23.43 0.51 -6.57
N LEU A 39 24.58 0.44 -5.90
CA LEU A 39 24.89 1.29 -4.75
C LEU A 39 24.92 2.78 -5.10
N SER A 40 25.35 3.14 -6.31
CA SER A 40 25.40 4.54 -6.75
C SER A 40 23.99 5.09 -6.96
N THR A 41 23.09 4.29 -7.51
CA THR A 41 21.67 4.63 -7.68
C THR A 41 20.97 4.72 -6.33
N ALA A 42 21.15 3.73 -5.45
CA ALA A 42 20.56 3.72 -4.11
C ALA A 42 20.96 4.95 -3.30
N ARG A 43 22.26 5.29 -3.27
CA ARG A 43 22.77 6.48 -2.58
C ARG A 43 22.13 7.77 -3.12
N ARG A 44 22.00 7.88 -4.44
CA ARG A 44 21.41 9.06 -5.11
C ARG A 44 19.93 9.25 -4.81
N LEU A 45 19.20 8.17 -4.58
CA LEU A 45 17.78 8.23 -4.23
C LEU A 45 17.56 8.77 -2.83
N VAL A 46 18.45 8.43 -1.89
CA VAL A 46 18.36 8.85 -0.49
C VAL A 46 19.04 10.20 -0.21
N GLU A 47 19.82 10.75 -1.16
CA GLU A 47 20.49 12.06 -1.03
C GLU A 47 19.51 13.20 -0.71
N GLY A 48 18.27 13.12 -1.19
CA GLY A 48 17.20 14.09 -0.92
C GLY A 48 16.36 13.79 0.33
N GLY A 49 16.73 12.76 1.09
CA GLY A 49 15.92 12.19 2.16
C GLY A 49 15.22 10.90 1.75
N TYR A 50 14.97 10.04 2.73
CA TYR A 50 14.22 8.80 2.57
C TYR A 50 13.17 8.74 3.67
N PHE A 51 11.93 8.48 3.28
CA PHE A 51 10.82 8.31 4.20
C PHE A 51 10.11 7.01 3.86
N ASP A 52 10.20 6.02 4.74
CA ASP A 52 9.45 4.79 4.60
C ASP A 52 8.04 4.98 5.18
N LEU A 53 7.03 4.79 4.35
CA LEU A 53 5.63 4.81 4.76
C LEU A 53 5.25 3.43 5.27
N GLU A 54 5.79 3.09 6.44
CA GLU A 54 5.48 1.83 7.11
C GLU A 54 3.99 1.71 7.40
N ARG A 55 3.46 0.50 7.24
CA ARG A 55 2.06 0.22 7.57
C ARG A 55 1.88 0.31 9.09
N PRO A 56 0.95 1.15 9.59
CA PRO A 56 0.67 1.22 11.01
C PRO A 56 0.23 -0.13 11.58
N THR A 57 0.72 -0.47 12.77
CA THR A 57 0.47 -1.79 13.40
C THR A 57 -0.67 -1.77 14.41
N SER A 58 -1.21 -0.60 14.74
CA SER A 58 -2.37 -0.47 15.63
C SER A 58 -3.11 0.84 15.37
N ALA A 59 -4.36 0.92 15.85
CA ALA A 59 -5.10 2.18 15.86
C ALA A 59 -4.43 3.28 16.71
N ALA A 60 -3.63 2.91 17.71
CA ALA A 60 -2.93 3.85 18.58
C ALA A 60 -1.62 4.39 17.98
N ASP A 61 -1.22 3.91 16.80
CA ASP A 61 -0.02 4.36 16.09
C ASP A 61 -0.14 5.86 15.75
N SER A 62 0.90 6.64 16.00
CA SER A 62 0.89 8.09 15.76
C SER A 62 0.67 8.44 14.30
N ASN A 63 1.26 7.68 13.38
CA ASN A 63 1.10 7.91 11.94
C ASN A 63 -0.33 7.57 11.50
N TRP A 64 -0.94 6.57 12.13
CA TRP A 64 -2.35 6.25 11.89
C TRP A 64 -3.29 7.35 12.38
N GLN A 65 -3.07 7.83 13.60
CA GLN A 65 -3.84 8.92 14.19
C GLN A 65 -3.76 10.18 13.32
N GLU A 66 -2.56 10.55 12.87
CA GLU A 66 -2.34 11.68 11.97
C GLU A 66 -3.02 11.49 10.61
N LEU A 67 -2.91 10.30 10.01
CA LEU A 67 -3.58 9.96 8.77
C LEU A 67 -5.11 10.08 8.90
N CYS A 68 -5.68 9.53 9.96
CA CYS A 68 -7.12 9.65 10.26
C CYS A 68 -7.51 11.11 10.44
N GLN A 69 -6.74 11.91 11.18
CA GLN A 69 -7.01 13.32 11.40
C GLN A 69 -6.98 14.14 10.10
N ILE A 70 -6.08 13.81 9.17
CA ILE A 70 -6.02 14.45 7.85
C ILE A 70 -7.22 14.02 7.00
N ALA A 71 -7.49 12.72 6.91
CA ALA A 71 -8.58 12.17 6.09
C ALA A 71 -9.95 12.64 6.58
N TRP A 72 -10.14 12.75 7.90
CA TRP A 72 -11.43 13.13 8.51
C TRP A 72 -11.85 14.58 8.23
N LYS A 73 -10.94 15.43 7.74
CA LYS A 73 -11.27 16.78 7.26
C LYS A 73 -12.11 16.75 5.97
N TYR A 74 -12.13 15.63 5.27
CA TYR A 74 -12.84 15.45 4.00
C TYR A 74 -14.18 14.74 4.21
N GLN A 75 -15.05 15.36 5.00
CA GLN A 75 -16.45 14.96 5.17
C GLN A 75 -17.35 15.71 4.18
N TRP A 76 -18.05 14.97 3.33
CA TRP A 76 -19.02 15.45 2.35
C TRP A 76 -20.47 15.29 2.81
N THR A 77 -20.69 14.79 4.03
CA THR A 77 -22.00 14.71 4.65
C THR A 77 -22.43 16.04 5.25
N ARG A 78 -23.74 16.29 5.36
CA ARG A 78 -24.25 17.59 5.86
C ARG A 78 -23.97 17.80 7.35
N GLU A 79 -23.99 16.72 8.14
CA GLU A 79 -23.63 16.74 9.55
C GLU A 79 -22.20 16.22 9.70
N SER A 80 -21.25 17.15 9.82
CA SER A 80 -19.86 16.81 10.15
C SER A 80 -19.72 16.59 11.65
N ILE A 81 -19.07 15.51 12.05
CA ILE A 81 -18.73 15.26 13.46
C ILE A 81 -17.22 15.23 13.67
N ASP A 82 -16.82 15.50 14.91
CA ASP A 82 -15.42 15.41 15.31
C ASP A 82 -14.92 13.97 15.25
N LEU A 83 -13.63 13.82 14.91
CA LEU A 83 -12.96 12.52 14.94
C LEU A 83 -12.91 12.03 16.39
N SER A 84 -13.48 10.86 16.65
CA SER A 84 -13.41 10.19 17.95
C SER A 84 -12.51 8.96 17.88
N ASP A 85 -12.01 8.52 19.04
CA ASP A 85 -11.18 7.31 19.13
C ASP A 85 -11.89 6.08 18.55
N ALA A 86 -13.20 5.96 18.77
CA ALA A 86 -14.02 4.88 18.22
C ALA A 86 -14.05 4.87 16.68
N ILE A 87 -14.03 6.05 16.05
CA ILE A 87 -13.99 6.18 14.59
C ILE A 87 -12.61 5.79 14.08
N THR A 88 -11.54 6.24 14.74
CA THR A 88 -10.16 5.89 14.39
C THR A 88 -9.92 4.38 14.53
N GLU A 89 -10.47 3.77 15.58
CA GLU A 89 -10.45 2.32 15.79
C GLU A 89 -11.26 1.57 14.72
N ALA A 90 -12.48 2.01 14.42
CA ALA A 90 -13.29 1.42 13.36
C ALA A 90 -12.61 1.49 11.98
N LEU A 91 -11.99 2.62 11.64
CA LEU A 91 -11.21 2.76 10.41
C LEU A 91 -10.01 1.81 10.40
N TYR A 92 -9.36 1.58 11.54
CA TYR A 92 -8.26 0.62 11.63
C TYR A 92 -8.77 -0.80 11.46
N ASP A 93 -9.87 -1.16 12.12
CA ASP A 93 -10.43 -2.51 12.07
C ASP A 93 -10.77 -2.95 10.64
N VAL A 94 -11.38 -2.06 9.85
CA VAL A 94 -11.81 -2.36 8.48
C VAL A 94 -10.67 -2.32 7.45
N SER A 95 -9.51 -1.76 7.80
CA SER A 95 -8.41 -1.52 6.85
C SER A 95 -7.07 -2.16 7.23
N GLN A 96 -6.87 -2.46 8.51
CA GLN A 96 -5.62 -2.94 9.10
C GLN A 96 -4.41 -2.07 8.75
N GLY A 97 -4.60 -0.75 8.76
CA GLY A 97 -3.55 0.23 8.46
C GLY A 97 -3.28 0.43 6.96
N ILE A 98 -4.01 -0.25 6.07
CA ILE A 98 -3.86 -0.06 4.62
C ILE A 98 -4.64 1.19 4.19
N THR A 99 -3.91 2.27 3.90
CA THR A 99 -4.47 3.58 3.51
C THR A 99 -5.52 3.49 2.40
N GLY A 100 -5.26 2.69 1.35
CA GLY A 100 -6.19 2.51 0.24
C GLY A 100 -7.54 1.91 0.67
N ILE A 101 -7.52 0.91 1.58
CA ILE A 101 -8.75 0.30 2.10
C ILE A 101 -9.45 1.30 3.02
N MET A 102 -8.72 1.98 3.90
CA MET A 102 -9.29 2.98 4.82
C MET A 102 -10.04 4.09 4.07
N LEU A 103 -9.42 4.69 3.06
CA LEU A 103 -10.05 5.75 2.27
C LEU A 103 -11.27 5.23 1.51
N THR A 104 -11.20 4.00 0.99
CA THR A 104 -12.35 3.38 0.31
C THR A 104 -13.50 3.13 1.28
N SER A 105 -13.22 2.70 2.52
CA SER A 105 -14.22 2.53 3.57
C SER A 105 -14.87 3.86 3.96
N LEU A 106 -14.06 4.91 4.12
CA LEU A 106 -14.56 6.26 4.43
C LEU A 106 -15.46 6.80 3.31
N ILE A 107 -15.04 6.70 2.05
CA ILE A 107 -15.85 7.12 0.89
C ILE A 107 -17.16 6.32 0.84
N SER A 108 -17.09 5.01 1.04
CA SER A 108 -18.27 4.14 1.03
C SER A 108 -19.24 4.47 2.17
N ALA A 109 -18.73 4.81 3.36
CA ALA A 109 -19.54 5.20 4.51
C ALA A 109 -20.25 6.53 4.26
N GLN A 110 -19.58 7.50 3.66
CA GLN A 110 -20.18 8.78 3.28
C GLN A 110 -21.28 8.60 2.24
N LEU A 111 -21.06 7.79 1.20
CA LEU A 111 -22.09 7.47 0.22
C LEU A 111 -23.32 6.82 0.88
N ALA A 112 -23.11 5.87 1.79
CA ALA A 112 -24.21 5.24 2.51
C ALA A 112 -24.97 6.23 3.43
N ALA A 113 -24.27 7.14 4.09
CA ALA A 113 -24.89 8.18 4.93
C ALA A 113 -25.81 9.09 4.11
N ILE A 114 -25.38 9.48 2.91
CA ILE A 114 -26.16 10.30 1.97
C ILE A 114 -27.36 9.51 1.45
N GLU A 115 -27.17 8.27 1.01
CA GLU A 115 -28.25 7.42 0.49
C GLU A 115 -29.36 7.14 1.52
N CYS A 116 -28.99 6.92 2.78
CA CYS A 116 -29.94 6.66 3.86
C CYS A 116 -30.54 7.94 4.46
N GLY A 117 -30.08 9.13 4.05
CA GLY A 117 -30.52 10.41 4.60
C GLY A 117 -30.09 10.68 6.04
N VAL A 118 -29.22 9.83 6.61
CA VAL A 118 -28.63 10.04 7.94
C VAL A 118 -27.65 11.20 7.90
N GLU A 119 -26.96 11.39 6.76
CA GLU A 119 -26.09 12.56 6.51
C GLU A 119 -25.01 12.78 7.58
N ARG A 120 -24.58 11.69 8.23
CA ARG A 120 -23.55 11.64 9.27
C ARG A 120 -22.81 10.31 9.20
N VAL A 121 -21.49 10.33 9.37
CA VAL A 121 -20.66 9.12 9.44
C VAL A 121 -20.14 8.91 10.85
N ASP A 122 -20.50 7.79 11.47
CA ASP A 122 -19.98 7.32 12.76
C ASP A 122 -19.28 5.95 12.62
N ALA A 123 -18.71 5.47 13.73
CA ALA A 123 -17.99 4.19 13.78
C ALA A 123 -18.88 3.01 13.36
N ASP A 124 -20.13 2.99 13.82
CA ASP A 124 -21.09 1.92 13.52
C ASP A 124 -21.41 1.87 12.02
N LEU A 125 -21.58 3.02 11.38
CA LEU A 125 -21.81 3.09 9.93
C LEU A 125 -20.60 2.57 9.14
N ILE A 126 -19.38 2.93 9.56
CA ILE A 126 -18.15 2.44 8.92
C ILE A 126 -18.08 0.91 8.98
N LEU A 127 -18.29 0.34 10.17
CA LEU A 127 -18.28 -1.12 10.37
C LEU A 127 -19.39 -1.81 9.58
N LYS A 128 -20.60 -1.22 9.57
CA LYS A 128 -21.74 -1.74 8.82
C LYS A 128 -21.47 -1.75 7.31
N VAL A 129 -20.97 -0.64 6.77
CA VAL A 129 -20.67 -0.52 5.34
C VAL A 129 -19.56 -1.46 4.92
N PHE A 130 -18.51 -1.60 5.73
CA PHE A 130 -17.50 -2.61 5.46
C PHE A 130 -18.12 -3.99 5.42
N LYS A 131 -18.95 -4.34 6.41
CA LYS A 131 -19.65 -5.61 6.48
C LYS A 131 -20.57 -5.84 5.28
N GLU A 132 -21.30 -4.85 4.80
CA GLU A 132 -22.33 -5.06 3.77
C GLU A 132 -21.79 -4.89 2.34
N ARG A 133 -20.92 -3.90 2.12
CA ARG A 133 -20.53 -3.44 0.77
C ARG A 133 -19.11 -3.84 0.37
N MET A 134 -18.24 -4.23 1.31
CA MET A 134 -16.82 -4.52 1.05
C MET A 134 -16.45 -6.00 1.25
N GLN A 135 -17.41 -6.90 1.03
CA GLN A 135 -17.26 -8.36 1.19
C GLN A 135 -16.00 -8.96 0.54
N PRO A 136 -15.59 -8.59 -0.69
CA PRO A 136 -14.38 -9.14 -1.31
C PRO A 136 -13.09 -8.86 -0.54
N LEU A 137 -13.05 -7.80 0.28
CA LEU A 137 -11.88 -7.43 1.08
C LEU A 137 -11.83 -8.15 2.44
N HIS A 138 -12.93 -8.75 2.90
CA HIS A 138 -12.99 -9.38 4.23
C HIS A 138 -11.94 -10.47 4.44
N PRO A 139 -11.65 -11.38 3.48
CA PRO A 139 -10.61 -12.39 3.69
C PRO A 139 -9.23 -11.76 3.90
N ALA A 140 -8.92 -10.69 3.17
CA ALA A 140 -7.65 -9.97 3.26
C ALA A 140 -7.49 -9.30 4.63
N VAL A 141 -8.52 -8.55 5.03
CA VAL A 141 -8.55 -7.83 6.31
C VAL A 141 -8.48 -8.79 7.49
N ARG A 142 -9.22 -9.92 7.44
CA ARG A 142 -9.15 -10.97 8.48
C ARG A 142 -7.78 -11.65 8.53
N ALA A 143 -7.14 -11.88 7.39
CA ALA A 143 -5.78 -12.42 7.35
C ALA A 143 -4.80 -11.47 8.04
N LEU A 144 -4.90 -10.17 7.78
CA LEU A 144 -4.08 -9.14 8.43
C LEU A 144 -4.36 -9.04 9.94
N GLN A 145 -5.63 -9.07 10.36
CA GLN A 145 -6.03 -9.09 11.77
C GLN A 145 -5.46 -10.29 12.54
N SER A 146 -5.37 -11.45 11.88
CA SER A 146 -4.86 -12.67 12.51
C SER A 146 -3.35 -12.64 12.80
N GLY A 147 -2.61 -11.70 12.21
CA GLY A 147 -1.14 -11.66 12.28
C GLY A 147 -0.45 -12.86 11.65
N SER A 148 -1.18 -13.74 10.96
CA SER A 148 -0.61 -14.96 10.38
C SER A 148 0.11 -14.67 9.08
N HIS A 149 1.44 -14.71 9.11
CA HIS A 149 2.31 -14.56 7.94
C HIS A 149 1.89 -15.46 6.76
N THR A 150 1.49 -16.70 7.05
CA THR A 150 1.05 -17.65 6.01
C THR A 150 -0.22 -17.24 5.26
N LEU A 151 -1.15 -16.55 5.93
CA LEU A 151 -2.39 -16.06 5.30
C LEU A 151 -2.12 -14.78 4.49
N ILE A 152 -1.19 -13.95 4.96
CA ILE A 152 -0.73 -12.75 4.27
C ILE A 152 -0.02 -13.12 2.97
N GLU A 153 0.89 -14.10 3.01
CA GLU A 153 1.60 -14.61 1.82
C GLU A 153 0.64 -15.21 0.78
N LYS A 154 -0.34 -16.02 1.23
CA LYS A 154 -1.38 -16.56 0.34
C LYS A 154 -2.22 -15.47 -0.32
N PHE A 155 -2.51 -14.38 0.39
CA PHE A 155 -3.25 -13.27 -0.20
C PHE A 155 -2.44 -12.57 -1.29
N ASP A 156 -1.16 -12.34 -1.04
CA ASP A 156 -0.23 -11.78 -2.01
C ASP A 156 -0.14 -12.64 -3.28
N ASP A 157 -0.17 -13.97 -3.12
CA ASP A 157 -0.18 -14.91 -4.24
C ASP A 157 -1.52 -14.97 -4.99
N ILE A 158 -2.67 -14.82 -4.32
CA ILE A 158 -3.98 -14.67 -4.98
C ILE A 158 -4.02 -13.38 -5.80
N TYR A 159 -3.45 -12.29 -5.26
CA TYR A 159 -3.34 -11.02 -5.96
C TYR A 159 -2.39 -11.12 -7.17
N LYS A 160 -1.27 -11.85 -7.05
CA LYS A 160 -0.37 -12.16 -8.19
C LYS A 160 -1.03 -13.04 -9.24
N SER A 161 -1.81 -14.04 -8.83
CA SER A 161 -2.51 -15.00 -9.72
C SER A 161 -3.64 -14.35 -10.52
N SER A 162 -4.26 -13.30 -9.99
CA SER A 162 -5.36 -12.56 -10.64
C SER A 162 -4.88 -11.66 -11.80
N TYR A 163 -3.57 -11.42 -11.94
CA TYR A 163 -2.98 -10.89 -13.16
C TYR A 163 -2.60 -12.06 -14.07
N PRO A 164 -2.96 -12.05 -15.37
CA PRO A 164 -2.49 -13.08 -16.28
C PRO A 164 -0.97 -12.99 -16.36
N SER A 165 -0.31 -13.93 -15.68
CA SER A 165 1.13 -14.09 -15.74
C SER A 165 1.46 -14.44 -17.18
N THR A 166 1.92 -13.46 -17.96
CA THR A 166 2.60 -13.78 -19.20
C THR A 166 3.92 -14.43 -18.78
N ASP A 167 3.97 -15.75 -18.97
CA ASP A 167 5.10 -16.63 -18.71
C ASP A 167 6.46 -16.02 -19.04
N ARG A 168 7.49 -16.44 -18.29
CA ARG A 168 8.71 -17.02 -18.88
C ARG A 168 9.65 -17.57 -17.80
N ILE A 169 9.68 -18.90 -17.73
CA ILE A 169 10.86 -19.75 -17.87
C ILE A 169 12.19 -18.98 -17.76
N ILE A 170 12.89 -19.15 -16.64
CA ILE A 170 14.36 -19.21 -16.63
C ILE A 170 14.73 -20.29 -15.59
N ASP A 171 14.71 -21.54 -16.04
CA ASP A 171 15.62 -22.52 -15.45
C ASP A 171 17.04 -21.98 -15.64
N SER A 172 17.70 -21.71 -14.53
CA SER A 172 19.10 -21.29 -14.52
C SER A 172 19.95 -22.50 -14.92
N PRO A 173 20.96 -22.37 -15.80
CA PRO A 173 21.89 -23.46 -16.04
C PRO A 173 22.70 -23.71 -14.76
N ASN A 174 22.66 -24.96 -14.28
CA ASN A 174 23.51 -25.48 -13.20
C ASN A 174 24.99 -25.32 -13.59
N ILE A 175 25.66 -24.31 -13.03
CA ILE A 175 27.13 -24.19 -13.08
C ILE A 175 27.67 -25.06 -11.94
N ASN A 176 27.72 -26.38 -12.14
CA ASN A 176 28.42 -27.30 -11.22
C ASN A 176 28.71 -28.69 -11.83
N THR A 177 29.15 -28.75 -13.09
CA THR A 177 29.75 -29.97 -13.68
C THR A 177 30.81 -29.63 -14.73
N LEU A 178 31.91 -28.99 -14.34
CA LEU A 178 33.16 -28.94 -15.13
C LEU A 178 34.38 -28.98 -14.21
N THR A 179 34.45 -30.00 -13.36
CA THR A 179 35.70 -30.48 -12.75
C THR A 179 35.50 -31.94 -12.37
N ALA A 180 35.52 -32.81 -13.37
CA ALA A 180 35.89 -34.21 -13.21
C ALA A 180 36.17 -34.78 -14.60
N GLU A 181 37.37 -35.37 -14.71
CA GLU A 181 37.84 -36.31 -15.72
C GLU A 181 38.76 -35.77 -16.84
N ARG A 182 39.91 -36.44 -16.85
CA ARG A 182 40.96 -36.50 -17.87
C ARG A 182 40.42 -37.07 -19.18
#